data_AF-A0A182SZ83-F1
#
_entry.id   AF-A0A182SZ83-F1
#
_cell.length_a   1.000
_cell.length_b   1.000
_cell.length_c   1.000
_cell.angle_alpha   90.00
_cell.angle_beta   90.00
_cell.angle_gamma   90.00
#
_symmetry.space_group_name_H-M   'P 1'
#
loop_
_entity.id
_entity.type
_entity.pdbx_description
1 polymer ?
#
loop_
_entity_poly.entity_id
_entity_poly.type
_entity_poly.pdbx_seq_one_letter_code
_entity_poly.pdbx_strand_id
1 'polypeptide(L)'
;MWIVGSVTLSLTLCVLCCVAAASEQGVVISKPSQNGKVDDLLYPLTIIHLNDFHARFEETNTVSTRCKPDEGEQCIGGYGRVVARVKSLQQEYADRNPIYLNAGDSFQGTIWYTLLRWNVTAQFLNMLPADAMTLGNHEFDHGVEGLVPFLEAIHSPMVVANIDDRDEPTLQGMYQKSVVLDRGGRKIGVIGVIHHATD
;
A
#
# COMPACT_ATOMS: atom_id res chain seq x y z
N MET A 1 -10.89 7.07 6.28
CA MET A 1 -11.73 6.26 5.36
C MET A 1 -10.78 5.37 4.60
N TRP A 2 -10.43 4.22 5.17
CA TRP A 2 -9.36 3.35 4.68
C TRP A 2 -9.95 2.30 3.77
N ILE A 3 -9.81 2.53 2.48
CA ILE A 3 -10.22 1.61 1.44
C ILE A 3 -8.92 1.15 0.81
N VAL A 4 -8.71 -0.16 0.71
CA VAL A 4 -7.89 -0.72 -0.37
C VAL A 4 -8.59 -0.29 -1.67
N GLY A 5 -8.25 0.89 -2.17
CA GLY A 5 -9.07 1.63 -3.13
C GLY A 5 -8.25 2.12 -4.30
N SER A 6 -8.62 1.76 -5.52
CA SER A 6 -7.96 2.26 -6.74
C SER A 6 -8.45 3.67 -7.08
N VAL A 7 -7.54 4.57 -7.43
CA VAL A 7 -7.89 5.89 -8.00
C VAL A 7 -8.08 5.76 -9.51
N THR A 8 -9.15 6.36 -10.05
CA THR A 8 -9.38 6.48 -11.50
C THR A 8 -9.19 7.94 -11.91
N LEU A 9 -8.18 8.26 -12.72
CA LEU A 9 -8.07 9.57 -13.37
C LEU A 9 -8.75 9.48 -14.74
N SER A 10 -9.93 10.10 -14.92
CA SER A 10 -10.60 10.20 -16.22
C SER A 10 -10.69 11.65 -16.64
N LEU A 11 -9.85 12.05 -17.59
CA LEU A 11 -9.97 13.33 -18.27
C LEU A 11 -10.98 13.19 -19.42
N THR A 12 -12.29 13.08 -19.13
CA THR A 12 -13.33 13.40 -20.12
C THR A 12 -14.67 13.73 -19.46
N LEU A 13 -15.14 14.93 -19.76
CA LEU A 13 -16.45 15.49 -19.45
C LEU A 13 -17.57 14.65 -20.10
N CYS A 14 -18.42 13.97 -19.33
CA CYS A 14 -19.82 13.75 -19.73
C CYS A 14 -20.70 13.27 -18.56
N VAL A 15 -21.81 13.97 -18.36
CA VAL A 15 -22.91 13.66 -17.44
C VAL A 15 -23.71 12.47 -17.98
N LEU A 16 -23.97 11.45 -17.16
CA LEU A 16 -25.31 10.82 -17.05
C LEU A 16 -25.39 9.82 -15.88
N CYS A 17 -26.44 9.96 -15.09
CA CYS A 17 -26.90 9.05 -14.05
C CYS A 17 -27.25 7.65 -14.61
N CYS A 18 -26.97 6.59 -13.84
CA CYS A 18 -27.96 5.60 -13.41
C CYS A 18 -27.34 4.52 -12.48
N VAL A 19 -28.18 4.07 -11.56
CA VAL A 19 -27.94 3.22 -10.39
C VAL A 19 -27.72 1.75 -10.80
N ALA A 20 -26.73 1.05 -10.22
CA ALA A 20 -26.82 -0.39 -9.92
C ALA A 20 -25.70 -0.91 -8.99
N ALA A 21 -26.16 -1.55 -7.90
CA ALA A 21 -25.60 -2.70 -7.18
C ALA A 21 -24.14 -2.67 -6.66
N ALA A 22 -24.03 -2.79 -5.33
CA ALA A 22 -22.81 -3.12 -4.62
C ALA A 22 -22.26 -4.49 -5.05
N SER A 23 -21.03 -4.52 -5.54
CA SER A 23 -20.19 -5.73 -5.61
C SER A 23 -18.87 -5.45 -4.90
N GLU A 24 -18.47 -6.36 -4.01
CA GLU A 24 -17.16 -6.36 -3.32
C GLU A 24 -16.04 -6.81 -4.27
N GLN A 25 -15.96 -6.20 -5.45
CA GLN A 25 -14.94 -6.50 -6.45
C GLN A 25 -13.83 -5.47 -6.33
N GLY A 26 -12.61 -5.97 -6.08
CA GLY A 26 -11.41 -5.16 -6.24
C GLY A 26 -11.41 -4.56 -7.65
N VAL A 27 -11.09 -3.27 -7.75
CA VAL A 27 -11.15 -2.56 -9.01
C VAL A 27 -10.01 -3.04 -9.92
N VAL A 28 -10.39 -3.70 -11.00
CA VAL A 28 -9.47 -4.08 -12.08
C VAL A 28 -9.30 -2.88 -13.00
N ILE A 29 -8.08 -2.33 -13.10
CA ILE A 29 -7.73 -1.41 -14.19
C ILE A 29 -7.60 -2.24 -15.47
N SER A 30 -8.72 -2.44 -16.15
CA SER A 30 -8.73 -2.94 -17.51
C SER A 30 -9.64 -2.03 -18.33
N LYS A 31 -9.19 -1.61 -19.51
CA LYS A 31 -10.10 -1.01 -20.49
C LYS A 31 -11.22 -2.03 -20.72
N PRO A 32 -12.51 -1.67 -20.56
CA PRO A 32 -13.58 -2.60 -20.86
C PRO A 32 -13.44 -3.02 -22.33
N SER A 33 -13.16 -4.30 -22.55
CA SER A 33 -13.24 -4.85 -23.90
C SER A 33 -14.71 -4.88 -24.28
N GLN A 34 -15.05 -4.21 -25.38
CA GLN A 34 -16.41 -4.13 -25.92
C GLN A 34 -16.98 -5.49 -26.36
N ASN A 35 -16.30 -6.62 -26.14
CA ASN A 35 -16.79 -7.96 -26.51
C ASN A 35 -16.22 -9.12 -25.65
N GLY A 36 -15.76 -8.88 -24.43
CA GLY A 36 -15.29 -9.95 -23.53
C GLY A 36 -14.00 -10.68 -23.98
N LYS A 37 -13.37 -10.24 -25.07
CA LYS A 37 -12.02 -10.65 -25.46
C LYS A 37 -11.02 -9.63 -24.95
N VAL A 38 -10.16 -10.00 -24.00
CA VAL A 38 -8.96 -9.19 -23.73
C VAL A 38 -8.25 -9.04 -25.07
N ASP A 39 -8.04 -7.80 -25.50
CA ASP A 39 -7.30 -7.53 -26.73
C ASP A 39 -5.88 -8.04 -26.49
N ASP A 40 -5.44 -9.06 -27.24
CA ASP A 40 -4.11 -9.70 -27.10
C ASP A 40 -2.95 -8.69 -27.23
N LEU A 41 -3.24 -7.45 -27.63
CA LEU A 41 -2.32 -6.33 -27.72
C LEU A 41 -2.08 -5.57 -26.40
N LEU A 42 -2.94 -5.71 -25.39
CA LEU A 42 -2.83 -4.98 -24.12
C LEU A 42 -2.12 -5.84 -23.06
N TYR A 43 -1.24 -5.20 -22.28
CA TYR A 43 -0.58 -5.85 -21.14
C TYR A 43 -1.47 -5.71 -19.89
N PRO A 44 -2.06 -6.79 -19.36
CA PRO A 44 -2.86 -6.72 -18.14
C PRO A 44 -1.95 -6.56 -16.92
N LEU A 45 -2.25 -5.59 -16.07
CA LEU A 45 -1.55 -5.32 -14.82
C LEU A 45 -2.55 -5.08 -13.70
N THR A 46 -2.44 -5.86 -12.62
CA THR A 46 -3.20 -5.66 -11.39
C THR A 46 -2.32 -4.97 -10.35
N ILE A 47 -2.76 -3.82 -9.85
CA ILE A 47 -2.08 -3.11 -8.77
C ILE A 47 -2.87 -3.34 -7.48
N ILE A 48 -2.26 -4.04 -6.54
CA ILE A 48 -2.74 -4.20 -5.17
C ILE A 48 -1.94 -3.24 -4.31
N HIS A 49 -2.59 -2.47 -3.45
CA HIS A 49 -1.86 -1.53 -2.60
C HIS A 49 -2.43 -1.40 -1.20
N LEU A 50 -1.57 -0.96 -0.29
CA LEU A 50 -1.87 -0.57 1.08
C LEU A 50 -1.24 0.81 1.31
N ASN A 51 -1.93 1.69 2.03
CA ASN A 51 -1.43 3.00 2.42
C ASN A 51 -1.96 3.34 3.81
N ASP A 52 -1.23 4.19 4.54
CA ASP A 52 -1.69 4.82 5.78
C ASP A 52 -2.22 3.81 6.80
N PHE A 53 -1.47 2.72 6.96
CA PHE A 53 -1.88 1.64 7.83
C PHE A 53 -1.91 2.06 9.31
N HIS A 54 -1.14 3.08 9.68
CA HIS A 54 -1.14 3.71 11.00
C HIS A 54 -1.22 2.71 12.15
N ALA A 55 -0.32 1.73 12.13
CA ALA A 55 -0.17 0.70 13.15
C ALA A 55 -1.49 -0.02 13.54
N ARG A 56 -2.44 -0.18 12.59
CA ARG A 56 -3.70 -0.92 12.80
C ARG A 56 -3.53 -2.44 12.65
N PHE A 57 -2.58 -3.02 13.38
CA PHE A 57 -2.26 -4.45 13.28
C PHE A 57 -3.43 -5.36 13.67
N GLU A 58 -4.26 -4.91 14.61
CA GLU A 58 -5.54 -5.52 14.98
C GLU A 58 -6.70 -4.96 14.15
N GLU A 59 -7.81 -5.69 14.13
CA GLU A 59 -9.03 -5.19 13.51
C GLU A 59 -9.58 -3.96 14.24
N THR A 60 -10.24 -3.09 13.47
CA THR A 60 -10.86 -1.86 13.96
C THR A 60 -12.34 -1.89 13.65
N ASN A 61 -13.16 -1.09 14.31
CA ASN A 61 -14.51 -0.84 13.80
C ASN A 61 -14.46 0.09 12.57
N THR A 62 -15.63 0.38 12.00
CA THR A 62 -15.78 1.16 10.75
C THR A 62 -15.35 2.62 10.88
N VAL A 63 -15.26 3.16 12.10
CA VAL A 63 -14.73 4.51 12.38
C VAL A 63 -13.26 4.48 12.80
N SER A 64 -12.58 3.34 12.60
CA SER A 64 -11.16 3.18 12.91
C SER A 64 -10.84 3.42 14.38
N THR A 65 -11.65 2.89 15.29
CA THR A 65 -11.27 2.73 16.71
C THR A 65 -11.22 1.25 17.07
N ARG A 66 -10.92 0.92 18.33
CA ARG A 66 -10.88 -0.48 18.79
C ARG A 66 -12.22 -1.15 18.51
N CYS A 67 -12.21 -2.30 17.85
CA CYS A 67 -13.44 -3.05 17.59
C CYS A 67 -13.95 -3.76 18.84
N LYS A 68 -15.28 -3.79 19.00
CA LYS A 68 -16.00 -4.52 20.04
C LYS A 68 -17.08 -5.43 19.45
N PRO A 69 -16.72 -6.63 18.97
CA PRO A 69 -17.69 -7.53 18.34
C PRO A 69 -18.78 -8.03 19.29
N ASP A 70 -18.49 -8.08 20.59
CA ASP A 70 -19.44 -8.43 21.66
C ASP A 70 -20.54 -7.37 21.85
N GLU A 71 -20.26 -6.12 21.50
CA GLU A 71 -21.24 -5.02 21.45
C GLU A 71 -21.94 -4.94 20.07
N GLY A 72 -21.71 -5.92 19.18
CA GLY A 72 -22.33 -5.99 17.85
C GLY A 72 -21.65 -5.12 16.79
N GLU A 73 -20.43 -4.62 17.04
CA GLU A 73 -19.69 -3.83 16.06
C GLU A 73 -19.19 -4.67 14.87
N GLN A 74 -19.17 -4.05 13.69
CA GLN A 74 -18.53 -4.64 12.51
C GLN A 74 -17.02 -4.37 12.53
N CYS A 75 -16.23 -5.43 12.68
CA CYS A 75 -14.77 -5.35 12.63
C CYS A 75 -14.24 -5.44 11.20
N ILE A 76 -13.37 -4.51 10.83
CA ILE A 76 -12.71 -4.39 9.53
C ILE A 76 -11.19 -4.34 9.70
N GLY A 77 -10.46 -4.57 8.62
CA GLY A 77 -9.00 -4.44 8.63
C GLY A 77 -8.28 -5.47 9.50
N GLY A 78 -7.20 -5.03 10.14
CA GLY A 78 -6.23 -5.89 10.82
C GLY A 78 -5.23 -6.51 9.85
N TYR A 79 -3.96 -6.55 10.23
CA TYR A 79 -2.88 -6.93 9.31
C TYR A 79 -2.99 -8.39 8.85
N GLY A 80 -3.45 -9.30 9.72
CA GLY A 80 -3.69 -10.69 9.34
C GLY A 80 -4.71 -10.84 8.19
N ARG A 81 -5.77 -10.02 8.19
CA ARG A 81 -6.79 -10.00 7.12
C ARG A 81 -6.25 -9.36 5.85
N VAL A 82 -5.43 -8.31 5.98
CA VAL A 82 -4.71 -7.70 4.85
C VAL A 82 -3.81 -8.74 4.17
N VAL A 83 -2.98 -9.45 4.94
CA VAL A 83 -2.09 -10.48 4.40
C VAL A 83 -2.87 -11.57 3.66
N ALA A 84 -3.95 -12.08 4.25
CA ALA A 84 -4.80 -13.08 3.62
C ALA A 84 -5.42 -12.56 2.31
N ARG A 85 -5.95 -11.33 2.32
CA ARG A 85 -6.60 -10.76 1.14
C ARG A 85 -5.61 -10.45 0.02
N VAL A 86 -4.44 -9.89 0.30
CA VAL A 86 -3.42 -9.62 -0.72
C VAL A 86 -2.95 -10.93 -1.36
N LYS A 87 -2.67 -11.97 -0.57
CA LYS A 87 -2.29 -13.29 -1.11
C LYS A 87 -3.39 -13.89 -1.99
N SER A 88 -4.65 -13.78 -1.56
CA SER A 88 -5.80 -14.21 -2.37
C SER A 88 -5.91 -13.42 -3.68
N LEU A 89 -5.73 -12.10 -3.66
CA LEU A 89 -5.77 -11.26 -4.86
C LEU A 89 -4.62 -11.58 -5.81
N GLN A 90 -3.41 -11.82 -5.29
CA GLN A 90 -2.27 -12.23 -6.11
C GLN A 90 -2.53 -13.57 -6.82
N GLN A 91 -3.24 -14.50 -6.18
CA GLN A 91 -3.65 -15.77 -6.79
C GLN A 91 -4.79 -15.58 -7.80
N GLU A 92 -5.83 -14.83 -7.42
CA GLU A 92 -7.03 -14.55 -8.24
C GLU A 92 -6.66 -13.85 -9.56
N TYR A 93 -5.67 -12.96 -9.52
CA TYR A 93 -5.22 -12.17 -10.66
C TYR A 93 -3.85 -12.59 -11.20
N ALA A 94 -3.41 -13.83 -10.96
CA ALA A 94 -2.10 -14.31 -11.41
C ALA A 94 -1.89 -14.19 -12.93
N ASP A 95 -2.95 -14.30 -13.72
CA ASP A 95 -2.98 -14.10 -15.19
C ASP A 95 -2.86 -12.61 -15.61
N ARG A 96 -2.93 -11.68 -14.65
CA ARG A 96 -2.90 -10.23 -14.86
C ARG A 96 -1.71 -9.57 -14.16
N ASN A 97 -0.61 -10.30 -13.99
CA ASN A 97 0.68 -9.76 -13.54
C ASN A 97 0.58 -8.92 -12.25
N PRO A 98 0.05 -9.46 -11.15
CA PRO A 98 -0.24 -8.66 -9.98
C PRO A 98 1.05 -8.15 -9.32
N ILE A 99 1.03 -6.89 -8.89
CA ILE A 99 2.06 -6.27 -8.04
C ILE A 99 1.43 -5.78 -6.74
N TYR A 100 2.19 -5.84 -5.65
CA TYR A 100 1.77 -5.34 -4.33
C TYR A 100 2.65 -4.18 -3.89
N LEU A 101 2.05 -3.02 -3.64
CA LEU A 101 2.74 -1.79 -3.26
C LEU A 101 2.30 -1.31 -1.87
N ASN A 102 3.21 -0.73 -1.09
CA ASN A 102 2.89 -0.01 0.14
C ASN A 102 3.24 1.47 -0.01
N ALA A 103 2.26 2.37 0.16
CA ALA A 103 2.42 3.79 -0.08
C ALA A 103 2.85 4.61 1.15
N GLY A 104 3.32 3.98 2.23
CA GLY A 104 3.83 4.66 3.42
C GLY A 104 2.78 4.88 4.51
N ASP A 105 3.13 5.66 5.52
CA ASP A 105 2.33 5.93 6.74
C ASP A 105 1.90 4.65 7.45
N SER A 106 2.84 3.72 7.57
CA SER A 106 2.69 2.53 8.39
C SER A 106 2.95 2.82 9.88
N PHE A 107 3.69 3.89 10.17
CA PHE A 107 3.98 4.38 11.51
C PHE A 107 2.80 5.16 12.11
N GLN A 108 2.89 5.38 13.43
CA GLN A 108 1.94 6.13 14.24
C GLN A 108 0.52 5.54 14.28
N GLY A 109 -0.33 5.96 15.22
CA GLY A 109 -1.79 5.74 15.16
C GLY A 109 -2.40 4.81 16.20
N THR A 110 -1.64 3.90 16.80
CA THR A 110 -2.11 3.06 17.92
C THR A 110 -1.04 2.84 18.97
N ILE A 111 -1.44 2.24 20.11
CA ILE A 111 -0.54 1.87 21.19
C ILE A 111 0.58 0.92 20.75
N TRP A 112 0.38 0.14 19.67
CA TRP A 112 1.41 -0.72 19.10
C TRP A 112 2.67 0.06 18.75
N TYR A 113 2.51 1.17 18.02
CA TYR A 113 3.64 2.01 17.64
C TYR A 113 4.16 2.82 18.83
N THR A 114 3.29 3.27 19.74
CA THR A 114 3.73 3.98 20.95
C THR A 114 4.69 3.16 21.80
N LEU A 115 4.43 1.85 21.95
CA LEU A 115 5.23 0.97 22.81
C LEU A 115 6.40 0.29 22.08
N LEU A 116 6.19 -0.13 20.82
CA LEU A 116 7.13 -1.02 20.12
C LEU A 116 7.76 -0.39 18.87
N ARG A 117 7.29 0.80 18.46
CA ARG A 117 7.89 1.65 17.44
C ARG A 117 8.12 0.89 16.11
N TRP A 118 9.22 1.20 15.42
CA TRP A 118 9.57 0.62 14.13
C TRP A 118 9.66 -0.90 14.15
N ASN A 119 10.05 -1.52 15.28
CA ASN A 119 10.34 -2.94 15.35
C ASN A 119 9.07 -3.78 15.11
N VAL A 120 7.96 -3.42 15.76
CA VAL A 120 6.69 -4.11 15.51
C VAL A 120 6.18 -3.87 14.10
N THR A 121 6.35 -2.66 13.57
CA THR A 121 5.94 -2.34 12.20
C THR A 121 6.71 -3.16 11.18
N ALA A 122 8.04 -3.22 11.29
CA ALA A 122 8.88 -4.06 10.45
C ALA A 122 8.50 -5.54 10.58
N GLN A 123 8.28 -6.03 11.80
CA GLN A 123 7.89 -7.43 12.04
C GLN A 123 6.62 -7.81 11.28
N PHE A 124 5.58 -6.98 11.35
CA PHE A 124 4.34 -7.24 10.61
C PHE A 124 4.53 -7.05 9.10
N LEU A 125 5.09 -5.93 8.66
CA LEU A 125 5.28 -5.67 7.23
C LEU A 125 6.15 -6.71 6.52
N ASN A 126 7.09 -7.34 7.23
CA ASN A 126 7.91 -8.43 6.71
C ASN A 126 7.16 -9.76 6.55
N MET A 127 5.96 -9.93 7.13
CA MET A 127 5.13 -11.12 6.89
C MET A 127 4.55 -11.14 5.45
N LEU A 128 4.46 -9.97 4.83
CA LEU A 128 4.09 -9.79 3.42
C LEU A 128 4.88 -8.61 2.85
N PRO A 129 6.16 -8.84 2.47
CA PRO A 129 6.97 -7.81 1.83
C PRO A 129 6.30 -7.33 0.53
N ALA A 130 6.30 -6.01 0.33
CA ALA A 130 5.80 -5.38 -0.88
C ALA A 130 6.84 -5.47 -2.00
N ASP A 131 6.37 -5.42 -3.26
CA ASP A 131 7.24 -5.29 -4.43
C ASP A 131 7.99 -3.96 -4.43
N ALA A 132 7.36 -2.92 -3.87
CA ALA A 132 8.00 -1.66 -3.50
C ALA A 132 7.22 -1.00 -2.36
N MET A 133 7.93 -0.29 -1.49
CA MET A 133 7.37 0.54 -0.43
C MET A 133 7.96 1.95 -0.54
N THR A 134 7.15 2.99 -0.34
CA THR A 134 7.65 4.36 -0.14
C THR A 134 7.48 4.78 1.32
N LEU A 135 8.15 5.85 1.70
CA LEU A 135 7.95 6.52 2.97
C LEU A 135 6.75 7.49 2.88
N GLY A 136 5.95 7.52 3.93
CA GLY A 136 5.04 8.60 4.26
C GLY A 136 5.65 9.51 5.33
N ASN A 137 4.92 10.55 5.72
CA ASN A 137 5.43 11.54 6.66
C ASN A 137 5.62 10.98 8.07
N HIS A 138 4.76 10.04 8.50
CA HIS A 138 4.85 9.48 9.86
C HIS A 138 6.04 8.54 10.07
N GLU A 139 6.70 8.11 8.99
CA GLU A 139 7.96 7.38 9.10
C GLU A 139 9.07 8.21 9.78
N PHE A 140 8.92 9.54 9.82
CA PHE A 140 9.85 10.49 10.45
C PHE A 140 9.44 10.96 11.85
N ASP A 141 8.34 10.45 12.44
CA ASP A 141 7.83 10.88 13.75
C ASP A 141 8.85 10.73 14.91
N HIS A 142 9.81 9.82 14.76
CA HIS A 142 10.91 9.61 15.72
C HIS A 142 12.28 9.98 15.15
N GLY A 143 12.28 10.89 14.17
CA GLY A 143 13.48 11.34 13.49
C GLY A 143 14.16 10.24 12.68
N VAL A 144 15.36 10.58 12.21
CA VAL A 144 16.24 9.65 11.47
C VAL A 144 16.62 8.46 12.35
N GLU A 145 16.72 8.65 13.66
CA GLU A 145 17.04 7.61 14.64
C GLU A 145 15.97 6.51 14.71
N GLY A 146 14.71 6.85 14.45
CA GLY A 146 13.62 5.88 14.34
C GLY A 146 13.53 5.24 12.95
N LEU A 147 13.90 5.99 11.90
CA LEU A 147 13.79 5.55 10.51
C LEU A 147 14.92 4.62 10.07
N VAL A 148 16.17 4.91 10.40
CA VAL A 148 17.33 4.09 10.01
C VAL A 148 17.16 2.61 10.38
N PRO A 149 16.87 2.24 11.64
CA PRO A 149 16.71 0.83 12.00
C PRO A 149 15.48 0.18 11.33
N PHE A 150 14.46 0.97 10.97
CA PHE A 150 13.34 0.47 10.18
C PHE A 150 13.78 0.09 8.75
N LEU A 151 14.55 0.96 8.10
CA LEU A 151 15.07 0.72 6.75
C LEU A 151 16.03 -0.48 6.72
N GLU A 152 16.80 -0.69 7.78
CA GLU A 152 17.66 -1.86 7.94
C GLU A 152 16.86 -3.16 8.14
N ALA A 153 15.70 -3.09 8.79
CA ALA A 153 14.89 -4.25 9.14
C ALA A 153 13.86 -4.65 8.07
N ILE A 154 13.40 -3.72 7.24
CA ILE A 154 12.33 -3.98 6.26
C ILE A 154 12.85 -4.76 5.04
N HIS A 155 12.10 -5.77 4.61
CA HIS A 155 12.46 -6.59 3.44
C HIS A 155 11.93 -6.03 2.12
N SER A 156 10.96 -5.09 2.17
CA SER A 156 10.40 -4.43 0.99
C SER A 156 11.40 -3.43 0.41
N PRO A 157 11.62 -3.39 -0.91
CA PRO A 157 12.48 -2.37 -1.52
C PRO A 157 11.93 -0.96 -1.24
N MET A 158 12.70 -0.13 -0.55
CA MET A 158 12.32 1.25 -0.25
C MET A 158 12.61 2.17 -1.43
N VAL A 159 11.58 2.87 -1.92
CA VAL A 159 11.67 3.84 -3.01
C VAL A 159 11.23 5.23 -2.56
N VAL A 160 12.09 6.24 -2.69
CA VAL A 160 11.73 7.66 -2.51
C VAL A 160 12.65 8.52 -3.39
N ALA A 161 12.07 9.31 -4.30
CA ALA A 161 12.82 10.08 -5.29
C ALA A 161 13.13 11.53 -4.87
N ASN A 162 12.37 12.06 -3.90
CA ASN A 162 12.36 13.49 -3.56
C ASN A 162 12.83 13.81 -2.13
N ILE A 163 13.58 12.90 -1.50
CA ILE A 163 14.35 13.21 -0.28
C ILE A 163 15.77 13.64 -0.67
N ASP A 164 16.25 14.67 0.02
CA ASP A 164 17.63 15.14 -0.05
C ASP A 164 18.32 14.82 1.28
N ASP A 165 19.19 13.80 1.28
CA ASP A 165 19.89 13.24 2.44
C ASP A 165 21.37 13.63 2.49
N ARG A 166 21.77 14.70 1.76
CA ARG A 166 23.18 15.15 1.68
C ARG A 166 23.80 15.41 3.05
N ASP A 167 23.01 15.93 3.99
CA ASP A 167 23.45 16.26 5.35
C ASP A 167 23.16 15.14 6.38
N GLU A 168 22.60 14.00 5.95
CA GLU A 168 22.24 12.86 6.81
C GLU A 168 22.93 11.56 6.36
N PRO A 169 24.23 11.35 6.66
CA PRO A 169 25.01 10.22 6.16
C PRO A 169 24.47 8.83 6.52
N THR A 170 23.67 8.72 7.59
CA THR A 170 23.08 7.46 8.04
C THR A 170 21.92 6.99 7.17
N LEU A 171 21.30 7.88 6.40
CA LEU A 171 20.24 7.55 5.43
C LEU A 171 20.78 7.21 4.04
N GLN A 172 22.00 7.64 3.73
CA GLN A 172 22.58 7.48 2.40
C GLN A 172 22.70 6.01 2.02
N GLY A 173 22.06 5.64 0.91
CA GLY A 173 22.07 4.27 0.39
C GLY A 173 21.03 3.35 1.02
N MET A 174 20.22 3.82 1.97
CA MET A 174 19.16 3.02 2.61
C MET A 174 17.88 2.91 1.76
N TYR A 175 17.74 3.75 0.74
CA TYR A 175 16.62 3.74 -0.20
C TYR A 175 17.09 4.03 -1.64
N GLN A 176 16.22 3.75 -2.61
CA GLN A 176 16.45 4.03 -4.02
C GLN A 176 15.44 5.06 -4.52
N LYS A 177 15.71 5.75 -5.63
CA LYS A 177 14.70 6.66 -6.21
C LYS A 177 13.55 5.89 -6.88
N SER A 178 13.85 4.70 -7.38
CA SER A 178 12.92 3.86 -8.14
C SER A 178 13.40 2.42 -8.20
N VAL A 179 12.49 1.50 -8.47
CA VAL A 179 12.80 0.11 -8.85
C VAL A 179 12.20 -0.24 -10.21
N VAL A 180 12.75 -1.27 -10.86
CA VAL A 180 12.16 -1.85 -12.07
C VAL A 180 11.77 -3.28 -11.77
N LEU A 181 10.47 -3.56 -11.79
CA LEU A 181 9.90 -4.89 -11.60
C LEU A 181 9.78 -5.59 -12.95
N ASP A 182 10.00 -6.90 -12.99
CA ASP A 182 9.69 -7.74 -14.15
C ASP A 182 8.48 -8.62 -13.86
N ARG A 183 7.43 -8.50 -14.69
CA ARG A 183 6.20 -9.28 -14.58
C ARG A 183 5.71 -9.65 -15.98
N GLY A 184 5.49 -10.93 -16.25
CA GLY A 184 4.99 -11.39 -17.54
C GLY A 184 5.84 -10.93 -18.73
N GLY A 185 7.16 -10.80 -18.56
CA GLY A 185 8.09 -10.33 -19.61
C GLY A 185 8.04 -8.83 -19.90
N ARG A 186 7.37 -8.03 -19.06
CA ARG A 186 7.33 -6.56 -19.14
C ARG A 186 8.03 -5.94 -17.94
N LYS A 187 8.88 -4.94 -18.21
CA LYS A 187 9.48 -4.09 -17.18
C LYS A 187 8.51 -3.00 -16.73
N ILE A 188 8.32 -2.86 -15.42
CA ILE A 188 7.45 -1.88 -14.77
C ILE A 188 8.32 -1.01 -13.87
N GLY A 189 8.42 0.29 -14.18
CA GLY A 189 9.12 1.25 -13.32
C GLY A 189 8.22 1.74 -12.19
N VAL A 190 8.73 1.71 -10.96
CA VAL A 190 8.04 2.25 -9.77
C VAL A 190 8.92 3.35 -9.17
N ILE A 191 8.40 4.57 -9.08
CA ILE A 191 9.08 5.74 -8.52
C ILE A 191 8.33 6.11 -7.24
N GLY A 192 9.04 6.19 -6.12
CA GLY A 192 8.44 6.62 -4.85
C GLY A 192 8.51 8.12 -4.68
N VAL A 193 7.52 8.68 -4.01
CA VAL A 193 7.49 10.09 -3.63
C VAL A 193 6.88 10.21 -2.24
N ILE A 194 7.40 11.16 -1.45
CA ILE A 194 6.88 11.50 -0.12
C ILE A 194 6.33 12.93 -0.13
N HIS A 195 5.28 13.17 0.64
CA HIS A 195 4.78 14.52 0.86
C HIS A 195 5.70 15.30 1.83
N HIS A 196 5.96 16.58 1.54
CA HIS A 196 6.91 17.40 2.30
C HIS A 196 6.44 17.80 3.72
N ALA A 197 5.13 17.77 3.99
CA ALA A 197 4.57 18.19 5.27
C ALA A 197 4.30 16.97 6.17
N THR A 198 4.75 17.07 7.41
CA THR A 198 4.28 16.30 8.55
C THR A 198 3.21 17.14 9.27
N ASP A 199 2.02 16.58 9.51
CA ASP A 199 0.98 17.24 10.33
C ASP A 199 1.37 17.32 11.81
#